data_AF-A0AAV4HDG0-F1
#
_entry.id   AF-A0AAV4HDG0-F1
#
_cell.length_a   1.000
_cell.length_b   1.000
_cell.length_c   1.000
_cell.angle_alpha   90.00
_cell.angle_beta   90.00
_cell.angle_gamma   90.00
#
_symmetry.space_group_name_H-M   'P 1'
#
loop_
_entity.id
_entity.type
_entity.pdbx_description
1 polymer ?
#
loop_
_entity_poly.entity_id
_entity_poly.type
_entity_poly.pdbx_seq_one_letter_code
_entity_poly.pdbx_strand_id
1 'polypeptide(L)'
;MEDEPCPGRPVTACGDANISKVLVPWSDDRRKTCDEISKDTSMSRTSAFRVLTNKLNNNNNKFSKWVPLFLTDAQEESRVNFSRNFLGRFQTEQNDFLGRVITGDDTWVYYWDPETKRQSAEWRDFDEPRPQKVRRKQGALKVMRMISFDMNGVILRWPVLISTTINAQYYKKVLQDKLKPAIRKKRPGLLESGILFHLDNAPVHTARAVTVVLADY
;
A
#
# COMPACT_ATOMS: atom_id res chain seq x y z
N MET A 1 32.74 -30.14 -46.64
CA MET A 1 33.69 -29.21 -46.01
C MET A 1 32.86 -28.50 -44.95
N GLU A 2 32.92 -28.99 -43.71
CA GLU A 2 32.26 -28.31 -42.59
C GLU A 2 33.11 -27.10 -42.22
N ASP A 3 32.48 -25.94 -42.12
CA ASP A 3 33.14 -24.72 -41.69
C ASP A 3 33.59 -24.91 -40.23
N GLU A 4 34.89 -24.77 -39.98
CA GLU A 4 35.39 -24.83 -38.60
C GLU A 4 34.79 -23.68 -37.78
N PRO A 5 34.48 -23.90 -36.50
CA PRO A 5 33.92 -22.87 -35.64
C PRO A 5 34.93 -21.72 -35.54
N CYS A 6 34.61 -20.61 -36.19
CA CYS A 6 35.39 -19.38 -36.08
C CYS A 6 35.42 -18.95 -34.61
N PRO A 7 36.58 -18.90 -33.95
CA PRO A 7 36.67 -18.40 -32.59
C PRO A 7 36.45 -16.89 -32.68
N GLY A 8 35.19 -16.48 -32.55
CA GLY A 8 34.84 -15.08 -32.39
C GLY A 8 35.65 -14.47 -31.23
N ARG A 9 35.86 -13.15 -31.30
CA ARG A 9 36.60 -12.39 -30.28
C ARG A 9 36.21 -12.89 -28.88
N PRO A 10 37.16 -13.31 -28.03
CA PRO A 10 36.84 -13.81 -26.70
C PRO A 10 35.93 -12.82 -25.99
N VAL A 11 34.83 -13.29 -25.41
CA VAL A 11 33.92 -12.44 -24.59
C VAL A 11 34.64 -12.10 -23.29
N THR A 12 35.70 -11.31 -23.42
CA THR A 12 36.58 -10.87 -22.34
C THR A 12 35.78 -10.10 -21.31
N ALA A 13 34.70 -9.43 -21.71
CA ALA A 13 33.82 -8.69 -20.81
C ALA A 13 33.05 -9.54 -19.77
N CYS A 14 32.87 -10.85 -19.99
CA CYS A 14 32.04 -11.72 -19.14
C CYS A 14 32.75 -13.00 -18.66
N GLY A 15 34.08 -13.04 -18.62
CA GLY A 15 34.81 -14.12 -17.95
C GLY A 15 34.56 -14.12 -16.44
N ASP A 16 34.73 -15.26 -15.77
CA ASP A 16 34.42 -15.42 -14.33
C ASP A 16 35.13 -14.39 -13.44
N ALA A 17 36.36 -14.00 -13.79
CA ALA A 17 37.09 -12.94 -13.10
C ALA A 17 36.39 -11.57 -13.19
N ASN A 18 35.83 -11.24 -14.35
CA ASN A 18 35.14 -9.96 -14.58
C ASN A 18 33.71 -9.98 -14.01
N ILE A 19 33.08 -11.15 -13.98
CA ILE A 19 31.83 -11.37 -13.24
C ILE A 19 32.03 -11.09 -11.76
N SER A 20 33.04 -11.72 -11.14
CA SER A 20 33.34 -11.52 -9.71
C SER A 20 33.64 -10.05 -9.40
N LYS A 21 34.41 -9.36 -10.26
CA LYS A 21 34.68 -7.92 -10.12
C LYS A 21 33.42 -7.06 -10.09
N VAL A 22 32.41 -7.36 -10.91
CA VAL A 22 31.14 -6.62 -10.95
C VAL A 22 30.20 -7.01 -9.79
N LEU A 23 30.20 -8.28 -9.38
CA LEU A 23 29.29 -8.77 -8.34
C LEU A 23 29.68 -8.32 -6.93
N VAL A 24 30.97 -8.06 -6.67
CA VAL A 24 31.44 -7.55 -5.36
C VAL A 24 30.81 -6.18 -5.04
N PRO A 25 31.01 -5.11 -5.85
CA PRO A 25 30.41 -3.80 -5.56
C PRO A 25 28.88 -3.81 -5.67
N TRP A 26 28.31 -4.68 -6.52
CA TRP A 26 26.85 -4.85 -6.59
C TRP A 26 26.26 -5.51 -5.33
N SER A 27 26.96 -6.47 -4.73
CA SER A 27 26.50 -7.13 -3.50
C SER A 27 26.61 -6.20 -2.29
N ASP A 28 27.63 -5.34 -2.29
CA ASP A 28 27.86 -4.30 -1.28
C ASP A 28 26.74 -3.24 -1.32
N ASP A 29 26.44 -2.68 -2.51
CA ASP A 29 25.30 -1.79 -2.70
C ASP A 29 24.51 -2.15 -3.97
N ARG A 30 23.34 -2.76 -3.75
CA ARG A 30 22.41 -3.19 -4.81
C ARG A 30 21.73 -2.04 -5.55
N ARG A 31 21.95 -0.78 -5.15
CA ARG A 31 21.42 0.42 -5.83
C ARG A 31 22.40 1.05 -6.81
N LYS A 32 23.68 0.61 -6.81
CA LYS A 32 24.68 1.16 -7.72
C LYS A 32 24.26 1.03 -9.18
N THR A 33 24.44 2.13 -9.90
CA THR A 33 24.23 2.21 -11.34
C THR A 33 25.36 1.48 -12.09
N CYS A 34 25.11 1.13 -13.35
CA CYS A 34 26.16 0.55 -14.20
C CYS A 34 27.35 1.52 -14.38
N ASP A 35 27.14 2.83 -14.25
CA ASP A 35 28.19 3.84 -14.37
C ASP A 35 29.07 3.89 -13.11
N GLU A 36 28.49 3.73 -11.92
CA GLU A 36 29.25 3.62 -10.67
C GLU A 36 30.05 2.32 -10.62
N ILE A 37 29.43 1.19 -10.98
CA ILE A 37 30.12 -0.11 -11.07
C ILE A 37 31.25 -0.05 -12.11
N SER A 38 31.04 0.64 -13.24
CA SER A 38 32.06 0.85 -14.26
C SER A 38 33.29 1.58 -13.70
N LYS A 39 33.07 2.63 -12.88
CA LYS A 39 34.16 3.37 -12.22
C LYS A 39 34.89 2.51 -11.19
N ASP A 40 34.15 1.79 -10.34
CA ASP A 40 34.71 0.94 -9.28
C ASP A 40 35.56 -0.22 -9.84
N THR A 41 35.17 -0.74 -11.00
CA THR A 41 35.78 -1.95 -11.60
C THR A 41 36.72 -1.64 -12.77
N SER A 42 36.81 -0.38 -13.20
CA SER A 42 37.50 0.04 -14.44
C SER A 42 37.02 -0.74 -15.69
N MET A 43 35.78 -1.23 -15.68
CA MET A 43 35.15 -1.92 -16.80
C MET A 43 34.26 -0.97 -17.58
N SER A 44 33.97 -1.26 -18.85
CA SER A 44 32.98 -0.48 -19.59
C SER A 44 31.58 -0.61 -18.97
N ARG A 45 30.80 0.48 -18.99
CA ARG A 45 29.38 0.49 -18.60
C ARG A 45 28.59 -0.65 -19.25
N THR A 46 28.82 -0.89 -20.55
CA THR A 46 28.15 -1.95 -21.31
C THR A 46 28.50 -3.34 -20.79
N SER A 47 29.77 -3.56 -20.38
CA SER A 47 30.20 -4.82 -19.77
C SER A 47 29.54 -5.01 -18.39
N ALA A 48 29.53 -3.99 -17.54
CA ALA A 48 28.85 -4.03 -16.25
C ALA A 48 27.35 -4.32 -16.40
N PHE A 49 26.67 -3.64 -17.33
CA PHE A 49 25.27 -3.88 -17.65
C PHE A 49 25.02 -5.32 -18.11
N ARG A 50 25.83 -5.84 -19.05
CA ARG A 50 25.69 -7.22 -19.54
C ARG A 50 25.91 -8.25 -18.44
N VAL A 51 26.91 -8.05 -17.58
CA VAL A 51 27.17 -8.96 -16.45
C VAL A 51 26.00 -8.99 -15.47
N LEU A 52 25.49 -7.82 -15.04
CA LEU A 52 24.33 -7.74 -14.15
C LEU A 52 23.08 -8.34 -14.79
N THR A 53 22.83 -8.02 -16.06
CA THR A 53 21.64 -8.46 -16.81
C THR A 53 21.66 -9.98 -17.00
N ASN A 54 22.79 -10.54 -17.42
CA ASN A 54 22.97 -11.99 -17.63
C ASN A 54 22.97 -12.79 -16.31
N LYS A 55 23.57 -12.28 -15.22
CA LYS A 55 23.56 -12.97 -13.91
C LYS A 55 22.25 -12.82 -13.15
N LEU A 56 21.55 -11.70 -13.34
CA LEU A 56 20.30 -11.39 -12.65
C LEU A 56 19.05 -11.66 -13.51
N ASN A 57 19.19 -12.44 -14.59
CA ASN A 57 18.10 -12.88 -15.47
C ASN A 57 17.18 -11.74 -15.97
N ASN A 58 17.76 -10.65 -16.47
CA ASN A 58 17.10 -9.52 -17.17
C ASN A 58 15.92 -8.81 -16.48
N ASN A 59 15.43 -9.28 -15.34
CA ASN A 59 14.15 -8.87 -14.74
C ASN A 59 14.21 -8.62 -13.22
N ASN A 60 15.40 -8.59 -12.64
CA ASN A 60 15.59 -8.47 -11.20
C ASN A 60 15.89 -7.05 -10.70
N ASN A 61 15.95 -6.05 -11.59
CA ASN A 61 15.96 -4.66 -11.15
C ASN A 61 14.53 -4.25 -10.75
N LYS A 62 14.28 -4.23 -9.44
CA LYS A 62 12.97 -3.96 -8.86
C LYS A 62 12.99 -2.62 -8.15
N PHE A 63 12.01 -1.77 -8.46
CA PHE A 63 11.77 -0.59 -7.66
C PHE A 63 11.30 -0.98 -6.26
N SER A 64 11.81 -0.29 -5.23
CA SER A 64 11.30 -0.42 -3.87
C SER A 64 9.79 -0.12 -3.85
N LYS A 65 9.06 -0.87 -3.02
CA LYS A 65 7.63 -0.62 -2.80
C LYS A 65 7.47 0.41 -1.70
N TRP A 66 6.50 1.31 -1.86
CA TRP A 66 6.03 2.12 -0.74
C TRP A 66 5.35 1.20 0.26
N VAL A 67 5.89 1.17 1.48
CA VAL A 67 5.26 0.52 2.63
C VAL A 67 4.82 1.61 3.61
N PRO A 68 3.65 1.49 4.27
CA PRO A 68 3.16 2.52 5.17
C PRO A 68 4.11 2.82 6.33
N LEU A 69 4.82 1.81 6.83
CA LEU A 69 5.74 1.91 7.95
C LEU A 69 6.71 0.72 7.97
N PHE A 70 7.93 0.94 8.45
CA PHE A 70 8.82 -0.15 8.85
C PHE A 70 8.44 -0.60 10.27
N LEU A 71 8.07 -1.88 10.38
CA LEU A 71 7.64 -2.44 11.65
C LEU A 71 8.85 -2.86 12.48
N THR A 72 8.70 -2.80 13.80
CA THR A 72 9.63 -3.45 14.72
C THR A 72 9.28 -4.93 14.86
N ASP A 73 10.24 -5.75 15.27
CA ASP A 73 10.03 -7.19 15.50
C ASP A 73 8.83 -7.46 16.43
N ALA A 74 8.70 -6.67 17.49
CA ALA A 74 7.57 -6.76 18.43
C ALA A 74 6.22 -6.41 17.77
N GLN A 75 6.19 -5.42 16.85
CA GLN A 75 4.97 -5.09 16.09
C GLN A 75 4.62 -6.20 15.11
N GLU A 76 5.60 -6.81 14.45
CA GLU A 76 5.38 -7.95 13.56
C GLU A 76 4.82 -9.15 14.33
N GLU A 77 5.43 -9.51 15.46
CA GLU A 77 4.96 -10.60 16.32
C GLU A 77 3.53 -10.36 16.81
N SER A 78 3.24 -9.15 17.28
CA SER A 78 1.90 -8.76 17.72
C SER A 78 0.87 -8.95 16.60
N ARG A 79 1.18 -8.50 15.37
CA ARG A 79 0.31 -8.68 14.20
C ARG A 79 0.08 -10.14 13.85
N VAL A 80 1.12 -10.97 13.91
CA VAL A 80 1.00 -12.42 13.65
C VAL A 80 0.10 -13.06 14.71
N ASN A 81 0.27 -12.71 15.98
CA ASN A 81 -0.54 -13.25 17.07
C ASN A 81 -2.01 -12.85 16.95
N PHE A 82 -2.32 -11.57 16.66
CA PHE A 82 -3.70 -11.15 16.37
C PHE A 82 -4.29 -11.89 15.17
N SER A 83 -3.51 -12.06 14.10
CA SER A 83 -3.96 -12.78 12.90
C SER A 83 -4.28 -14.26 13.20
N ARG A 84 -3.45 -14.93 14.01
CA ARG A 84 -3.71 -16.31 14.45
C ARG A 84 -4.97 -16.40 15.30
N ASN A 85 -5.20 -15.45 16.21
CA ASN A 85 -6.40 -15.41 17.04
C ASN A 85 -7.67 -15.23 16.20
N PHE A 86 -7.66 -14.31 15.23
CA PHE A 86 -8.79 -14.13 14.31
C PHE A 86 -9.03 -15.35 13.43
N LEU A 87 -7.95 -15.99 12.95
CA LEU A 87 -8.05 -17.23 12.18
C LEU A 87 -8.68 -18.36 13.02
N GLY A 88 -8.27 -18.52 14.27
CA GLY A 88 -8.85 -19.52 15.18
C GLY A 88 -10.35 -19.30 15.39
N ARG A 89 -10.77 -18.04 15.66
CA ARG A 89 -12.19 -17.70 15.76
C ARG A 89 -12.95 -18.02 14.48
N PHE A 90 -12.41 -17.64 13.32
CA PHE A 90 -13.03 -17.96 12.04
C PHE A 90 -13.15 -19.47 11.81
N GLN A 91 -12.15 -20.26 12.19
CA GLN A 91 -12.22 -21.72 12.04
C GLN A 91 -13.34 -22.35 12.89
N THR A 92 -13.63 -21.80 14.06
CA THR A 92 -14.69 -22.29 14.96
C THR A 92 -16.07 -21.74 14.61
N GLU A 93 -16.19 -20.42 14.43
CA GLU A 93 -17.46 -19.69 14.26
C GLU A 93 -17.85 -19.49 12.78
N GLN A 94 -16.89 -19.64 11.86
CA GLN A 94 -17.09 -19.49 10.40
C GLN A 94 -17.76 -18.16 10.04
N ASN A 95 -18.81 -18.21 9.22
CA ASN A 95 -19.53 -17.03 8.75
C ASN A 95 -20.32 -16.32 9.86
N ASP A 96 -20.60 -16.97 11.00
CA ASP A 96 -21.24 -16.29 12.12
C ASP A 96 -20.32 -15.20 12.70
N PHE A 97 -19.02 -15.50 12.82
CA PHE A 97 -18.03 -14.51 13.24
C PHE A 97 -17.95 -13.34 12.25
N LEU A 98 -17.81 -13.62 10.95
CA LEU A 98 -17.72 -12.56 9.93
C LEU A 98 -19.02 -11.76 9.77
N GLY A 99 -20.17 -12.41 9.94
CA GLY A 99 -21.50 -11.79 9.85
C GLY A 99 -21.76 -10.75 10.93
N ARG A 100 -21.08 -10.87 12.07
CA ARG A 100 -21.17 -9.93 13.20
C ARG A 100 -20.15 -8.79 13.13
N VAL A 101 -19.19 -8.85 12.21
CA VAL A 101 -18.13 -7.84 12.11
C VAL A 101 -18.62 -6.60 11.38
N ILE A 102 -18.58 -5.45 12.06
CA ILE A 102 -18.69 -4.13 11.43
C ILE A 102 -17.32 -3.48 11.48
N THR A 103 -16.83 -3.06 10.31
CA THR A 103 -15.61 -2.28 10.20
C THR A 103 -15.92 -0.90 9.63
N GLY A 104 -14.99 0.02 9.78
CA GLY A 104 -15.11 1.35 9.24
C GLY A 104 -13.80 2.10 9.31
N ASP A 105 -13.69 3.11 8.46
CA ASP A 105 -12.53 3.99 8.40
C ASP A 105 -12.98 5.40 7.95
N ASP A 106 -12.13 6.37 8.26
CA ASP A 106 -12.33 7.78 7.98
C ASP A 106 -11.39 8.22 6.86
N THR A 107 -11.95 8.57 5.71
CA THR A 107 -11.16 8.90 4.52
C THR A 107 -11.39 10.32 4.03
N TRP A 108 -10.34 10.97 3.54
CA TRP A 108 -10.46 12.25 2.84
C TRP A 108 -10.84 12.02 1.39
N VAL A 109 -12.01 12.51 1.00
CA VAL A 109 -12.46 12.54 -0.39
C VAL A 109 -12.20 13.93 -0.96
N TYR A 110 -11.45 14.00 -2.04
CA TYR A 110 -11.15 15.24 -2.75
C TYR A 110 -12.25 15.54 -3.77
N TYR A 111 -12.57 16.82 -3.97
CA TYR A 111 -13.56 17.22 -4.98
C TYR A 111 -13.08 16.98 -6.41
N TRP A 112 -11.77 16.89 -6.62
CA TRP A 112 -11.16 16.70 -7.92
C TRP A 112 -10.05 15.65 -7.82
N ASP A 113 -10.11 14.63 -8.66
CA ASP A 113 -9.00 13.71 -8.89
C ASP A 113 -8.20 14.17 -10.11
N PRO A 114 -6.91 14.50 -9.96
CA PRO A 114 -6.08 14.79 -11.11
C PRO A 114 -5.88 13.51 -11.93
N GLU A 115 -5.80 13.67 -13.25
CA GLU A 115 -5.42 12.57 -14.14
C GLU A 115 -4.14 11.89 -13.66
N THR A 116 -4.21 10.57 -13.56
CA THR A 116 -3.04 9.72 -13.34
C THR A 116 -2.01 9.94 -14.45
N LYS A 117 -0.75 9.57 -14.22
CA LYS A 117 0.31 9.66 -15.25
C LYS A 117 -0.09 9.01 -16.57
N ARG A 118 -0.88 7.93 -16.52
CA ARG A 118 -1.36 7.21 -17.70
C ARG A 118 -2.54 7.91 -18.38
N GLN A 119 -3.45 8.51 -17.60
CA GLN A 119 -4.56 9.28 -18.15
C GLN A 119 -4.07 10.57 -18.81
N SER A 120 -3.04 11.22 -18.23
CA SER A 120 -2.43 12.43 -18.79
C SER A 120 -1.41 12.13 -19.91
N ALA A 121 -1.52 10.99 -20.59
CA ALA A 121 -0.61 10.61 -21.67
C ALA A 121 -1.16 11.14 -22.99
N GLU A 122 -0.40 12.03 -23.61
CA GLU A 122 -0.77 12.67 -24.88
C GLU A 122 0.21 12.21 -25.98
N TRP A 123 -0.31 11.90 -27.17
CA TRP A 123 0.52 11.74 -28.38
C TRP A 123 0.83 13.13 -28.92
N ARG A 124 2.10 13.42 -29.14
CA ARG A 124 2.61 14.74 -29.52
C ARG A 124 3.66 14.61 -30.62
N ASP A 125 3.85 15.66 -31.41
CA ASP A 125 4.89 15.69 -32.44
C ASP A 125 6.29 15.80 -31.82
N PHE A 126 7.33 15.45 -32.59
CA PHE A 126 8.72 15.32 -32.10
C PHE A 126 9.27 16.61 -31.48
N ASP A 127 8.90 17.77 -32.03
CA ASP A 127 9.40 19.08 -31.64
C ASP A 127 8.55 19.75 -30.55
N GLU A 128 7.43 19.13 -30.14
CA GLU A 128 6.55 19.72 -29.14
C GLU A 128 7.11 19.56 -27.72
N PRO A 129 7.04 20.61 -26.88
CA PRO A 129 7.47 20.53 -25.50
C PRO A 129 6.59 19.55 -24.71
N ARG A 130 7.20 18.88 -23.72
CA ARG A 130 6.46 17.97 -22.84
C ARG A 130 5.37 18.74 -22.08
N PRO A 131 4.09 18.29 -22.12
CA PRO A 131 3.02 18.94 -21.38
C PRO A 131 3.35 18.96 -19.89
N GLN A 132 3.17 20.13 -19.28
CA GLN A 132 3.41 20.33 -17.86
C GLN A 132 2.10 20.23 -17.11
N LYS A 133 2.10 19.43 -16.05
CA LYS A 133 0.99 19.40 -15.09
C LYS A 133 1.43 20.01 -13.76
N VAL A 134 0.60 20.88 -13.23
CA VAL A 134 0.81 21.52 -11.94
C VAL A 134 0.84 20.44 -10.86
N ARG A 135 1.95 20.32 -10.13
CA ARG A 135 2.01 19.56 -8.88
C ARG A 135 1.13 20.28 -7.85
N ARG A 136 0.33 19.50 -7.12
CA ARG A 136 -0.65 19.97 -6.11
C ARG A 136 -0.14 21.17 -5.31
N LYS A 137 -0.93 22.23 -5.21
CA LYS A 137 -0.86 23.12 -4.04
C LYS A 137 -1.70 22.51 -2.92
N GLN A 138 -1.16 22.50 -1.72
CA GLN A 138 -1.88 22.20 -0.48
C GLN A 138 -3.08 23.16 -0.40
N GLY A 139 -4.32 22.66 -0.53
CA GLY A 139 -5.51 23.52 -0.57
C GLY A 139 -6.69 23.03 -1.42
N ALA A 140 -6.58 21.89 -2.12
CA ALA A 140 -7.74 21.29 -2.79
C ALA A 140 -8.86 21.01 -1.76
N LEU A 141 -10.08 21.49 -2.04
CA LEU A 141 -11.25 21.21 -1.23
C LEU A 141 -11.35 19.70 -1.01
N LYS A 142 -11.47 19.30 0.25
CA LYS A 142 -11.62 17.90 0.67
C LYS A 142 -12.67 17.81 1.76
N VAL A 143 -13.42 16.72 1.74
CA VAL A 143 -14.44 16.38 2.74
C VAL A 143 -14.04 15.06 3.36
N MET A 144 -13.99 15.01 4.69
CA MET A 144 -13.77 13.75 5.39
C MET A 144 -15.09 12.96 5.38
N ARG A 145 -15.01 11.66 5.10
CA ARG A 145 -16.15 10.75 5.16
C ARG A 145 -15.85 9.63 6.13
N MET A 146 -16.77 9.42 7.05
CA MET A 146 -16.78 8.24 7.91
C MET A 146 -17.61 7.16 7.21
N ILE A 147 -17.01 5.99 6.99
CA ILE A 147 -17.67 4.90 6.28
C ILE A 147 -17.68 3.69 7.21
N SER A 148 -18.82 3.02 7.33
CA SER A 148 -18.95 1.75 8.05
C SER A 148 -19.66 0.72 7.19
N PHE A 149 -19.18 -0.52 7.21
CA PHE A 149 -19.67 -1.61 6.38
C PHE A 149 -19.42 -2.96 7.05
N ASP A 150 -20.17 -3.96 6.61
CA ASP A 150 -19.99 -5.37 6.98
C ASP A 150 -19.79 -6.22 5.70
N MET A 151 -19.80 -7.54 5.85
CA MET A 151 -19.68 -8.46 4.71
C MET A 151 -20.80 -8.31 3.66
N ASN A 152 -21.95 -7.73 4.04
CA ASN A 152 -23.10 -7.50 3.16
C ASN A 152 -23.08 -6.08 2.55
N GLY A 153 -22.01 -5.31 2.75
CA GLY A 153 -21.80 -4.00 2.15
C GLY A 153 -22.04 -2.81 3.08
N VAL A 154 -22.27 -1.65 2.49
CA VAL A 154 -22.17 -0.36 3.18
C VAL A 154 -23.37 -0.05 4.08
N ILE A 155 -23.09 0.13 5.38
CA ILE A 155 -24.07 0.48 6.41
C ILE A 155 -24.20 2.00 6.50
N LEU A 156 -23.10 2.72 6.71
CA LEU A 156 -23.09 4.17 6.88
C LEU A 156 -22.08 4.84 5.94
N ARG A 157 -22.49 5.95 5.34
CA ARG A 157 -21.61 6.92 4.67
C ARG A 157 -21.94 8.30 5.22
N TRP A 158 -21.16 8.78 6.17
CA TRP A 158 -21.43 10.04 6.84
C TRP A 158 -20.45 11.13 6.37
N PRO A 159 -20.95 12.23 5.76
CA PRO A 159 -20.11 13.37 5.43
C PRO A 159 -19.81 14.18 6.69
N VAL A 160 -18.54 14.46 6.92
CA VAL A 160 -18.09 15.36 7.99
C VAL A 160 -17.96 16.74 7.39
N LEU A 161 -18.67 17.72 7.94
CA LEU A 161 -18.70 19.08 7.41
C LEU A 161 -17.28 19.68 7.38
N ILE A 162 -17.02 20.49 6.36
CA ILE A 162 -15.73 21.17 6.19
C ILE A 162 -15.44 21.98 7.46
N SER A 163 -14.17 21.97 7.88
CA SER A 163 -13.71 22.62 9.12
C SER A 163 -14.23 22.00 10.42
N THR A 164 -14.83 20.81 10.38
CA THR A 164 -15.18 20.05 11.59
C THR A 164 -14.03 19.17 12.03
N THR A 165 -13.60 19.32 13.28
CA THR A 165 -12.66 18.39 13.91
C THR A 165 -13.42 17.18 14.43
N ILE A 166 -13.06 15.98 13.96
CA ILE A 166 -13.57 14.73 14.55
C ILE A 166 -12.87 14.52 15.89
N ASN A 167 -13.58 14.80 16.98
CA ASN A 167 -13.17 14.43 18.31
C ASN A 167 -14.03 13.26 18.83
N ALA A 168 -13.70 12.74 20.01
CA ALA A 168 -14.43 11.62 20.62
C ALA A 168 -15.93 11.88 20.79
N GLN A 169 -16.34 13.13 21.12
CA GLN A 169 -17.76 13.47 21.29
C GLN A 169 -18.50 13.51 19.96
N TYR A 170 -17.87 14.03 18.92
CA TYR A 170 -18.43 14.01 17.57
C TYR A 170 -18.60 12.57 17.10
N TYR A 171 -17.56 11.74 17.23
CA TYR A 171 -17.61 10.33 16.84
C TYR A 171 -18.70 9.57 17.59
N LYS A 172 -18.78 9.76 18.92
CA LYS A 172 -19.85 9.23 19.77
C LYS A 172 -21.24 9.57 19.23
N LYS A 173 -21.49 10.84 18.88
CA LYS A 173 -22.78 11.26 18.29
C LYS A 173 -23.06 10.57 16.96
N VAL A 174 -22.05 10.44 16.09
CA VAL A 174 -22.22 9.73 14.81
C VAL A 174 -22.58 8.26 15.05
N LEU A 175 -21.94 7.59 16.01
CA LEU A 175 -22.32 6.24 16.39
C LEU A 175 -23.80 6.19 16.81
N GLN A 176 -24.18 6.94 17.83
CA GLN A 176 -25.51 6.87 18.44
C GLN A 176 -26.63 7.33 17.49
N ASP A 177 -26.43 8.44 16.79
CA ASP A 177 -27.48 9.11 16.04
C ASP A 177 -27.55 8.66 14.58
N LYS A 178 -26.47 8.08 14.04
CA LYS A 178 -26.37 7.71 12.61
C LYS A 178 -26.09 6.23 12.40
N LEU A 179 -25.07 5.67 13.06
CA LEU A 179 -24.70 4.28 12.81
C LEU A 179 -25.71 3.29 13.42
N LYS A 180 -26.06 3.41 14.70
CA LYS A 180 -27.00 2.49 15.36
C LYS A 180 -28.37 2.42 14.65
N PRO A 181 -28.98 3.55 14.23
CA PRO A 181 -30.21 3.53 13.45
C PRO A 181 -30.01 2.91 12.05
N ALA A 182 -28.88 3.17 11.39
CA ALA A 182 -28.57 2.59 10.09
C ALA A 182 -28.43 1.06 10.16
N ILE A 183 -27.82 0.53 11.23
CA ILE A 183 -27.73 -0.91 11.49
C ILE A 183 -29.12 -1.50 11.66
N ARG A 184 -29.96 -0.95 12.56
CA ARG A 184 -31.35 -1.41 12.77
C ARG A 184 -32.13 -1.51 11.46
N LYS A 185 -31.95 -0.52 10.58
CA LYS A 185 -32.66 -0.46 9.30
C LYS A 185 -32.10 -1.43 8.25
N LYS A 186 -30.78 -1.52 8.11
CA LYS A 186 -30.11 -2.25 7.02
C LYS A 186 -29.71 -3.68 7.36
N ARG A 187 -29.62 -4.01 8.65
CA ARG A 187 -29.20 -5.30 9.20
C ARG A 187 -30.12 -5.67 10.38
N PRO A 188 -31.41 -5.98 10.13
CA PRO A 188 -32.32 -6.39 11.20
C PRO A 188 -31.77 -7.61 11.96
N GLY A 189 -31.82 -7.61 13.29
CA GLY A 189 -31.31 -8.72 14.13
C GLY A 189 -29.83 -8.63 14.49
N LEU A 190 -29.05 -7.75 13.84
CA LEU A 190 -27.59 -7.70 14.03
C LEU A 190 -27.19 -7.16 15.41
N LEU A 191 -27.95 -6.20 15.96
CA LEU A 191 -27.70 -5.71 17.33
C LEU A 191 -27.97 -6.81 18.36
N GLU A 192 -29.00 -7.61 18.14
CA GLU A 192 -29.39 -8.71 19.02
C GLU A 192 -28.37 -9.85 18.97
N SER A 193 -27.70 -10.06 17.84
CA SER A 193 -26.63 -11.06 17.68
C SER A 193 -25.29 -10.65 18.31
N GLY A 194 -25.14 -9.38 18.71
CA GLY A 194 -23.91 -8.80 19.23
C GLY A 194 -22.91 -8.45 18.13
N ILE A 195 -22.45 -7.20 18.12
CA ILE A 195 -21.57 -6.67 17.05
C ILE A 195 -20.11 -6.74 17.47
N LEU A 196 -19.25 -7.09 16.51
CA LEU A 196 -17.81 -7.05 16.65
C LEU A 196 -17.25 -5.87 15.85
N PHE A 197 -16.84 -4.81 16.53
CA PHE A 197 -16.22 -3.68 15.85
C PHE A 197 -14.75 -3.94 15.54
N HIS A 198 -14.37 -3.76 14.28
CA HIS A 198 -12.98 -3.73 13.83
C HIS A 198 -12.63 -2.34 13.31
N LEU A 199 -11.96 -1.55 14.15
CA LEU A 199 -11.58 -0.16 13.88
C LEU A 199 -10.06 0.01 14.06
N ASP A 200 -9.49 1.06 13.50
CA ASP A 200 -8.09 1.41 13.76
C ASP A 200 -7.90 1.92 15.20
N ASN A 201 -6.64 2.11 15.58
CA ASN A 201 -6.25 2.56 16.92
C ASN A 201 -6.18 4.09 17.07
N ALA A 202 -6.89 4.85 16.22
CA ALA A 202 -6.91 6.31 16.32
C ALA A 202 -7.35 6.76 17.73
N PRO A 203 -6.77 7.84 18.28
CA PRO A 203 -7.08 8.30 19.65
C PRO A 203 -8.58 8.54 19.89
N VAL A 204 -9.32 8.89 18.84
CA VAL A 204 -10.77 9.10 18.90
C VAL A 204 -11.51 7.78 19.17
N HIS A 205 -11.09 6.68 18.55
CA HIS A 205 -11.73 5.36 18.68
C HIS A 205 -11.44 4.69 20.02
N THR A 206 -10.26 4.96 20.60
CA THR A 206 -9.85 4.42 21.89
C THR A 206 -10.28 5.29 23.08
N ALA A 207 -10.83 6.48 22.83
CA ALA A 207 -11.32 7.36 23.87
C ALA A 207 -12.47 6.73 24.68
N ARG A 208 -12.45 6.90 26.01
CA ARG A 208 -13.45 6.33 26.93
C ARG A 208 -14.90 6.65 26.54
N ALA A 209 -15.16 7.85 26.04
CA ALA A 209 -16.49 8.26 25.62
C ALA A 209 -17.03 7.43 24.45
N VAL A 210 -16.14 6.90 23.61
CA VAL A 210 -16.47 6.06 22.44
C VAL A 210 -16.52 4.60 22.84
N THR A 211 -15.54 4.09 23.58
CA THR A 211 -15.49 2.67 23.97
C THR A 211 -16.68 2.25 24.83
N VAL A 212 -17.15 3.11 25.73
CA VAL A 212 -18.39 2.87 26.50
C VAL A 212 -19.59 2.72 25.57
N VAL A 213 -19.71 3.58 24.55
CA VAL A 213 -20.82 3.49 23.60
C VAL A 213 -20.73 2.27 22.71
N LEU A 214 -19.53 1.87 22.29
CA LEU A 214 -19.33 0.65 21.50
C LEU A 214 -19.68 -0.62 22.29
N ALA A 215 -19.52 -0.61 23.62
CA ALA A 215 -19.93 -1.72 24.47
C ALA A 215 -21.46 -1.88 24.58
N ASP A 216 -22.23 -0.85 24.23
CA ASP A 216 -23.70 -0.87 24.24
C ASP A 216 -24.32 -1.32 22.89
N TYR A 217 -23.51 -1.77 21.93
CA TYR A 217 -23.95 -2.29 20.62
C TYR A 217 -24.13 -3.79 20.62
#